data_AF-A0A951DYN1-F1
#
_entry.id   AF-A0A951DYN1-F1
#
_cell.length_a   1.000
_cell.length_b   1.000
_cell.length_c   1.000
_cell.angle_alpha   90.00
_cell.angle_beta   90.00
_cell.angle_gamma   90.00
#
_symmetry.space_group_name_H-M   'P 1'
#
loop_
_entity.id
_entity.type
_entity.pdbx_description
1 polymer ?
#
loop_
_entity_poly.entity_id
_entity_poly.type
_entity_poly.pdbx_seq_one_letter_code
_entity_poly.pdbx_strand_id
1 'polypeptide(L)' 'MAERLYVGTRKGLFELARRGGEWDVVETHFLGDPVSAVLVAGDTLYAALDLGHFGAKLWRRDGGEW' A
#
# COMPACT_ATOMS: atom_id res chain seq x y z
N MET A 1 1.20 -7.01 -18.52
CA MET A 1 0.16 -6.39 -17.67
C MET A 1 0.71 -6.31 -16.26
N ALA A 2 0.28 -5.36 -15.43
CA ALA A 2 0.71 -5.32 -14.04
C ALA A 2 0.05 -6.48 -13.28
N GLU A 3 0.86 -7.37 -12.70
CA GLU A 3 0.37 -8.53 -11.92
C GLU A 3 0.15 -8.18 -10.44
N ARG A 4 0.41 -6.93 -10.05
CA ARG A 4 0.30 -6.43 -8.68
C ARG A 4 -0.39 -5.07 -8.63
N LEU A 5 -1.25 -4.90 -7.65
CA LEU A 5 -1.99 -3.66 -7.37
C LEU A 5 -1.78 -3.30 -5.89
N TYR A 6 -1.54 -2.02 -5.62
CA TYR A 6 -1.49 -1.48 -4.27
C TYR A 6 -2.71 -0.59 -4.04
N VAL A 7 -3.50 -0.92 -3.03
CA VAL A 7 -4.79 -0.25 -2.75
C VAL A 7 -4.72 0.41 -1.39
N GLY A 8 -4.56 1.74 -1.39
CA GLY A 8 -4.73 2.56 -0.19
C GLY A 8 -6.20 2.72 0.15
N THR A 9 -6.57 2.47 1.41
CA THR A 9 -7.94 2.58 1.90
C THR A 9 -7.98 3.34 3.24
N ARG A 10 -9.18 3.65 3.75
CA ARG A 10 -9.36 4.12 5.13
C ARG A 10 -9.09 3.05 6.20
N LYS A 11 -8.74 1.82 5.80
CA LYS A 11 -8.54 0.65 6.67
C LYS A 11 -7.14 0.03 6.53
N GLY A 12 -6.24 0.67 5.80
CA GLY A 12 -4.89 0.20 5.56
C GLY A 12 -4.53 0.13 4.08
N LEU A 13 -3.36 -0.44 3.81
CA LEU A 13 -2.83 -0.73 2.48
C LEU A 13 -2.99 -2.22 2.18
N PHE A 14 -3.56 -2.53 1.02
CA PHE A 14 -3.74 -3.90 0.55
C PHE A 14 -2.89 -4.13 -0.70
N GLU A 15 -2.10 -5.20 -0.68
CA GLU A 15 -1.44 -5.70 -1.89
C GLU A 15 -2.31 -6.78 -2.51
N LEU A 16 -2.68 -6.59 -3.78
CA LEU A 16 -3.40 -7.58 -4.55
C LEU A 16 -2.48 -8.16 -5.63
N ALA A 17 -2.53 -9.47 -5.83
CA ALA A 17 -1.86 -10.13 -6.93
C ALA A 17 -2.88 -10.80 -7.84
N ARG A 18 -2.64 -10.76 -9.15
CA ARG A 18 -3.50 -11.45 -10.10
C ARG A 18 -3.07 -12.92 -10.22
N ARG A 19 -4.00 -13.85 -10.01
CA ARG A 19 -3.77 -15.31 -10.09
C ARG A 19 -4.94 -15.96 -10.81
N GLY A 20 -4.66 -16.71 -11.88
CA GLY A 20 -5.71 -17.39 -12.64
C GLY A 20 -6.76 -16.46 -13.28
N GLY A 21 -6.43 -15.17 -13.45
CA GLY A 21 -7.36 -14.15 -13.96
C GLY A 21 -8.13 -13.40 -12.89
N GLU A 22 -8.11 -13.88 -11.64
CA GLU A 22 -8.74 -13.27 -10.46
C GLU A 22 -7.73 -12.44 -9.66
N TRP A 23 -8.24 -11.56 -8.79
CA TRP A 23 -7.42 -10.73 -7.90
C TRP A 23 -7.60 -11.18 -6.46
N ASP A 24 -6.51 -11.55 -5.81
CA ASP A 24 -6.49 -11.93 -4.39
C ASP A 24 -5.70 -10.90 -3.58
N VAL A 25 -6.16 -10.63 -2.36
CA VAL A 25 -5.34 -9.93 -1.36
C VAL A 25 -4.24 -10.87 -0.91
N VAL A 26 -2.98 -10.49 -1.12
CA VAL A 26 -1.82 -11.29 -0.76
C VAL A 26 -1.08 -10.77 0.46
N GLU A 27 -1.13 -9.45 0.71
CA GLU A 27 -0.59 -8.83 1.92
C GLU A 27 -1.43 -7.64 2.37
N THR A 28 -1.31 -7.32 3.67
CA THR A 28 -1.94 -6.16 4.29
C THR A 28 -0.94 -5.42 5.16
N HIS A 29 -0.95 -4.10 5.10
CA HIS A 29 -0.10 -3.23 5.91
C HIS A 29 -0.93 -2.09 6.51
N PHE A 30 -0.45 -1.54 7.63
CA PHE A 30 -1.10 -0.41 8.32
C PHE A 30 -2.59 -0.65 8.60
N LEU A 31 -2.96 -1.87 9.02
CA LEU A 31 -4.36 -2.22 9.25
C LEU A 31 -5.00 -1.28 10.28
N GLY A 32 -6.10 -0.64 9.89
CA GLY A 32 -6.81 0.34 10.69
C GLY A 32 -6.38 1.79 10.46
N ASP A 33 -5.21 2.01 9.84
CA ASP A 33 -4.71 3.35 9.53
C ASP A 33 -5.08 3.75 8.09
N PRO A 34 -5.56 4.98 7.86
CA PRO A 34 -5.92 5.45 6.52
C PRO A 34 -4.69 5.73 5.65
N VAL A 35 -4.64 5.13 4.47
CA VAL A 35 -3.60 5.35 3.46
C VAL A 35 -4.20 6.15 2.30
N SER A 36 -3.82 7.42 2.19
CA SER A 36 -4.41 8.39 1.26
C SER A 36 -3.75 8.40 -0.13
N ALA A 37 -2.49 7.96 -0.22
CA ALA A 37 -1.78 7.80 -1.48
C ALA A 37 -0.73 6.68 -1.40
N VAL A 38 -0.49 6.02 -2.53
CA VAL A 38 0.56 5.01 -2.71
C VAL A 38 1.28 5.26 -4.03
N LEU A 39 2.60 5.14 -4.03
CA LEU A 39 3.44 5.28 -5.22
C LEU A 39 4.47 4.16 -5.28
N VAL A 40 4.59 3.56 -6.47
CA VAL A 40 5.70 2.65 -6.82
C VAL A 40 6.70 3.44 -7.66
N ALA A 41 7.94 3.56 -7.20
CA ALA A 41 9.01 4.29 -7.87
C ALA A 41 10.25 3.38 -7.98
N GLY A 42 10.36 2.67 -9.10
CA GLY A 42 11.35 1.60 -9.25
C GLY A 42 11.06 0.47 -8.27
N ASP A 43 12.06 0.09 -7.48
CA ASP A 43 11.93 -0.95 -6.44
C ASP A 43 11.44 -0.39 -5.09
N THR A 44 11.25 0.93 -4.99
CA THR A 44 10.77 1.58 -3.78
C THR A 44 9.26 1.77 -3.79
N LEU A 45 8.63 1.49 -2.67
CA LEU A 45 7.24 1.85 -2.39
C LEU A 45 7.12 2.96 -1.37
N TYR A 46 6.14 3.83 -1.60
CA TYR A 46 5.77 4.89 -0.68
C TYR A 46 4.30 4.78 -0.31
N ALA A 47 3.98 4.97 0.96
CA ALA A 47 2.61 5.06 1.46
C ALA A 47 2.44 6.33 2.31
N ALA A 48 1.45 7.14 1.99
CA ALA A 48 1.10 8.33 2.76
C ALA A 48 -0.06 8.02 3.71
N LEU A 49 0.21 7.98 5.02
CA LEU A 49 -0.79 7.71 6.05
C LEU A 49 -1.39 9.01 6.59
N ASP A 50 -2.71 9.16 6.49
CA ASP A 50 -3.46 10.34 6.95
C ASP A 50 -3.91 10.19 8.41
N LEU A 51 -2.97 10.28 9.36
CA LEU A 51 -3.22 10.04 10.79
C LEU A 51 -3.79 11.27 11.53
N GLY A 52 -4.29 12.27 10.80
CA GLY A 52 -4.91 13.46 11.38
C GLY A 52 -3.91 14.53 11.80
N HIS A 53 -3.71 14.73 13.11
CA HIS A 53 -3.17 15.95 13.75
C HIS A 53 -1.91 16.55 13.08
N PHE A 54 -1.05 15.71 12.49
CA PHE A 54 0.23 16.13 11.92
C PHE A 54 0.31 15.98 10.39
N GLY A 55 -0.83 15.85 9.71
CA GLY A 55 -0.91 15.60 8.28
C GLY A 55 -0.40 14.21 7.90
N ALA A 56 -0.13 14.04 6.61
CA ALA A 56 0.29 12.76 6.05
C ALA A 56 1.71 12.38 6.51
N LYS A 57 1.86 11.15 7.03
CA LYS A 57 3.15 10.55 7.35
C LYS A 57 3.58 9.63 6.22
N LEU A 58 4.71 9.94 5.58
CA LEU A 58 5.23 9.16 4.46
C LEU A 58 6.08 7.99 4.98
N TRP A 59 5.70 6.78 4.59
CA TRP A 59 6.46 5.55 4.81
C TRP A 59 7.13 5.14 3.51
N ARG A 60 8.31 4.52 3.62
CA ARG A 60 9.14 4.11 2.49
C ARG A 60 9.60 2.66 2.69
N ARG A 61 9.35 1.82 1.69
CA ARG A 61 9.81 0.43 1.64
C ARG A 61 10.76 0.24 0.46
N ASP A 62 12.02 -0.10 0.74
CA ASP A 62 13.05 -0.38 -0.28
C ASP A 62 13.23 -1.90 -0.56
N GLY A 63 12.33 -2.72 0.01
CA GLY A 63 12.42 -4.18 0.07
C GLY A 63 12.37 -4.65 1.53
N GLY A 64 11.56 -5.66 1.85
CA GLY A 64 11.33 -6.08 3.25
C GLY A 64 10.16 -5.35 3.91
N GLU A 65 10.29 -4.95 5.18
CA GLU A 65 9.23 -4.32 5.98
C GLU A 65 9.09 -2.79 5.71
N TRP A 66 7.98 -2.20 6.20
CA TRP A 66 7.56 -0.82 5.97
C TRP A 66 8.16 0.18 6.97
#